data_AF-A0A3E0NBX6-F1
#
_entry.id   AF-A0A3E0NBX6-F1
#
_cell.length_a   1.000
_cell.length_b   1.000
_cell.length_c   1.000
_cell.angle_alpha   90.00
_cell.angle_beta   90.00
_cell.angle_gamma   90.00
#
_symmetry.space_group_name_H-M   'P 1'
#
loop_
_entity.id
_entity.type
_entity.pdbx_description
1 polymer ?
#
loop_
_entity_poly.entity_id
_entity_poly.type
_entity_poly.pdbx_seq_one_letter_code
_entity_poly.pdbx_strand_id
1 'polypeptide(L)'
;MGRISSGISAADLSVQRNLLNASDQLQQTTERLSTLVRINRAADDPAGLIASEQIRAELAAIEAADRNAARATATAAVADTGLSQVGSLLNTIEQAVVATAAGGLSDAEVAAYQTEVDAAVEAINRIGSNTQLGGQRLLDGSSRSLTFAFSPDLANTVSLSLPTISAAQLGNSDGTLSQLTSSGLLSLRRGNAGLTQSVLNSARSTVNKARGDIGSFERATLDASRNTLGSLRQQLSGALSMLYDADLALETANRVRFELIQRAAIATVQIAGERHRLTGLLLDEI
;
A
#
# COMPACT_ATOMS: atom_id res chain seq x y z
N MET A 1 47.95 63.08 -26.22
CA MET A 1 46.66 62.83 -25.54
C MET A 1 46.12 61.45 -25.95
N GLY A 2 46.81 60.38 -25.52
CA GLY A 2 46.27 59.02 -25.65
C GLY A 2 45.21 58.87 -24.58
N ARG A 3 43.94 58.78 -24.99
CA ARG A 3 42.86 58.50 -24.05
C ARG A 3 43.16 57.14 -23.42
N ILE A 4 43.23 57.08 -22.09
CA ILE A 4 43.01 55.87 -21.30
C ILE A 4 41.56 55.46 -21.59
N SER A 5 41.36 54.84 -22.75
CA SER A 5 40.10 54.29 -23.22
C SER A 5 39.83 53.09 -22.35
N SER A 6 39.00 53.26 -21.31
CA SER A 6 38.35 52.22 -20.49
C SER A 6 39.08 50.87 -20.56
N GLY A 7 40.06 50.68 -19.68
CA GLY A 7 41.05 49.59 -19.68
C GLY A 7 40.50 48.18 -19.40
N ILE A 8 39.36 47.85 -20.00
CA ILE A 8 38.84 46.50 -20.10
C ILE A 8 38.86 46.15 -21.58
N SER A 9 39.87 45.40 -22.01
CA SER A 9 39.91 44.93 -23.39
C SER A 9 38.74 43.96 -23.63
N ALA A 10 38.32 43.79 -24.89
CA ALA A 10 37.29 42.79 -25.22
C ALA A 10 37.66 41.37 -24.75
N ALA A 11 38.96 41.08 -24.62
CA ALA A 11 39.47 39.84 -24.05
C ALA A 11 39.23 39.76 -22.53
N ASP A 12 39.42 40.83 -21.77
CA ASP A 12 39.18 40.86 -20.31
C ASP A 12 37.69 40.71 -19.98
N LEU A 13 36.80 41.35 -20.74
CA LEU A 13 35.34 41.17 -20.64
C LEU A 13 34.88 39.75 -20.99
N SER A 14 35.60 39.07 -21.90
CA SER A 14 35.33 37.69 -22.26
C SER A 14 35.76 36.73 -21.15
N VAL A 15 36.96 36.93 -20.59
CA VAL A 15 37.47 36.15 -19.44
C VAL A 15 36.58 36.34 -18.21
N GLN A 16 36.14 37.57 -17.92
CA GLN A 16 35.24 37.85 -16.80
C GLN A 16 33.87 37.19 -16.98
N ARG A 17 33.28 37.22 -18.19
CA ARG A 17 32.04 36.48 -18.48
C ARG A 17 32.20 34.97 -18.33
N ASN A 18 33.33 34.42 -18.80
CA ASN A 18 33.62 32.99 -18.63
C ASN A 18 33.80 32.60 -17.16
N LEU A 19 34.40 33.47 -16.34
CA LEU A 19 34.53 33.28 -14.90
C LEU A 19 33.16 33.25 -14.20
N LEU A 20 32.27 34.19 -14.53
CA LEU A 20 30.91 34.24 -13.97
C LEU A 20 30.12 32.98 -14.36
N ASN A 21 30.14 32.61 -15.64
CA ASN A 21 29.48 31.39 -16.12
C ASN A 21 30.03 30.13 -15.42
N ALA A 22 31.36 30.03 -15.23
CA ALA A 22 31.97 28.90 -14.53
C ALA A 22 31.58 28.85 -13.04
N SER A 23 31.47 30.02 -12.39
CA SER A 23 31.01 30.13 -11.00
C SER A 23 29.55 29.67 -10.86
N ASP A 24 28.67 30.06 -11.77
CA ASP A 24 27.25 29.67 -11.76
C ASP A 24 27.09 28.16 -11.99
N GLN A 25 27.82 27.59 -12.95
CA GLN A 25 27.82 26.15 -13.21
C GLN A 25 28.39 25.34 -12.04
N LEU A 26 29.41 25.85 -11.35
CA LEU A 26 29.97 25.22 -10.14
C LEU A 26 28.96 25.23 -8.98
N GLN A 27 28.19 26.31 -8.82
CA GLN A 27 27.12 26.36 -7.81
C GLN A 27 26.01 25.35 -8.12
N GLN A 28 25.53 25.28 -9.37
CA GLN A 28 24.52 24.31 -9.78
C GLN A 28 24.99 22.86 -9.60
N THR A 29 26.24 22.56 -9.97
CA THR A 29 26.79 21.21 -9.80
C THR A 29 26.98 20.82 -8.34
N THR A 30 27.32 21.77 -7.48
CA THR A 30 27.38 21.56 -6.04
C THR A 30 26.00 21.29 -5.44
N GLU A 31 24.96 22.01 -5.91
CA GLU A 31 23.57 21.78 -5.52
C GLU A 31 23.10 20.37 -5.90
N ARG A 32 23.35 19.94 -7.15
CA ARG A 32 23.00 18.59 -7.62
C ARG A 32 23.78 17.48 -6.91
N LEU A 33 25.06 17.68 -6.61
CA LEU A 33 25.84 16.72 -5.82
C LEU A 33 25.35 16.61 -4.37
N SER A 34 24.88 17.72 -3.79
CA SER A 34 24.41 17.75 -2.41
C SER A 34 23.02 17.11 -2.27
N THR A 35 22.17 17.29 -3.28
CA THR A 35 20.79 16.78 -3.30
C THR A 35 20.66 15.42 -3.97
N LEU A 36 21.68 15.01 -4.74
CA LEU A 36 21.73 13.81 -5.58
C LEU A 36 20.67 13.79 -6.69
N VAL A 37 20.09 14.94 -7.02
CA VAL A 37 19.02 15.06 -8.02
C VAL A 37 19.42 16.09 -9.06
N ARG A 38 19.09 15.81 -10.31
CA ARG A 38 19.40 16.67 -11.46
C ARG A 38 18.50 17.90 -11.52
N ILE A 39 17.24 17.76 -11.10
CA ILE A 39 16.19 18.79 -11.18
C ILE A 39 15.91 19.32 -9.77
N ASN A 40 16.52 20.45 -9.41
CA ASN A 40 16.33 21.09 -8.10
C ASN A 40 15.34 22.24 -8.17
N ARG A 41 15.27 22.91 -9.32
CA ARG A 41 14.41 24.07 -9.57
C ARG A 41 13.62 23.86 -10.83
N ALA A 42 12.44 24.49 -10.91
CA ALA A 42 11.62 24.46 -12.12
C ALA A 42 12.34 25.03 -13.35
N ALA A 43 13.32 25.91 -13.15
CA ALA A 43 14.14 26.47 -14.22
C ALA A 43 15.15 25.46 -14.83
N ASP A 44 15.49 24.38 -14.11
CA ASP A 44 16.49 23.40 -14.57
C ASP A 44 15.93 22.53 -15.70
N ASP A 45 14.68 22.07 -15.53
CA ASP A 45 13.93 21.31 -16.53
C ASP A 45 12.42 21.36 -16.18
N PRO A 46 11.67 22.33 -16.73
CA PRO A 46 10.25 22.47 -16.45
C PRO A 46 9.43 21.22 -16.83
N ALA A 47 9.77 20.57 -17.95
CA ALA A 47 9.06 19.39 -18.43
C ALA A 47 9.39 18.16 -17.58
N GLY A 48 10.67 17.96 -17.25
CA GLY A 48 11.12 16.90 -16.37
C GLY A 48 10.60 17.05 -14.94
N LEU A 49 10.45 18.29 -14.44
CA LEU A 49 9.80 18.53 -13.15
C LEU A 49 8.33 18.07 -13.19
N ILE A 50 7.56 18.45 -14.21
CA ILE A 50 6.16 18.03 -14.33
C ILE A 50 6.05 16.50 -14.36
N ALA A 51 6.84 15.84 -15.21
CA ALA A 51 6.81 14.40 -15.33
C ALA A 51 7.25 13.68 -14.03
N SER A 52 8.27 14.19 -13.33
CA SER A 52 8.73 13.60 -12.06
C SER A 52 7.72 13.78 -10.93
N GLU A 53 7.05 14.93 -10.84
CA GLU A 53 5.97 15.15 -9.86
C GLU A 53 4.75 14.26 -10.14
N GLN A 54 4.41 14.04 -11.42
CA GLN A 54 3.35 13.10 -11.78
C GLN A 54 3.69 11.66 -11.34
N ILE A 55 4.92 11.21 -11.60
CA ILE A 55 5.38 9.88 -11.16
C ILE A 55 5.41 9.78 -9.63
N ARG A 56 5.83 10.83 -8.91
CA ARG A 56 5.81 10.88 -7.44
C ARG A 56 4.38 10.77 -6.90
N ALA A 57 3.42 11.47 -7.49
CA ALA A 57 2.02 11.38 -7.13
C ALA A 57 1.47 9.96 -7.35
N GLU A 58 1.83 9.32 -8.46
CA GLU A 58 1.43 7.94 -8.77
C GLU A 58 2.05 6.93 -7.79
N LEU A 59 3.33 7.07 -7.44
CA LEU A 59 3.99 6.27 -6.42
C LEU A 59 3.29 6.40 -5.05
N ALA A 60 2.96 7.62 -4.63
CA ALA A 60 2.24 7.85 -3.37
C ALA A 60 0.85 7.20 -3.37
N ALA A 61 0.15 7.22 -4.51
CA ALA A 61 -1.13 6.55 -4.68
C ALA A 61 -1.00 5.02 -4.65
N ILE A 62 0.05 4.45 -5.27
CA ILE A 62 0.37 3.02 -5.21
C ILE A 62 0.66 2.59 -3.77
N GLU A 63 1.41 3.39 -3.00
CA GLU A 63 1.66 3.10 -1.58
C GLU A 63 0.37 3.12 -0.75
N ALA A 64 -0.57 4.02 -1.05
CA ALA A 64 -1.88 4.02 -0.42
C ALA A 64 -2.70 2.77 -0.80
N ALA A 65 -2.65 2.35 -2.06
CA ALA A 65 -3.29 1.13 -2.54
C ALA A 65 -2.70 -0.13 -1.88
N ASP A 66 -1.38 -0.19 -1.65
CA ASP A 66 -0.73 -1.31 -0.96
C ASP A 66 -1.16 -1.39 0.52
N ARG A 67 -1.26 -0.24 1.20
CA ARG A 67 -1.84 -0.19 2.55
C ARG A 67 -3.30 -0.66 2.59
N ASN A 68 -4.10 -0.32 1.57
CA ASN A 68 -5.47 -0.83 1.44
C ASN A 68 -5.50 -2.35 1.22
N ALA A 69 -4.61 -2.88 0.38
CA ALA A 69 -4.47 -4.33 0.17
C ALA A 69 -4.09 -5.05 1.47
N ALA A 70 -3.13 -4.52 2.24
CA ALA A 70 -2.76 -5.04 3.56
C ALA A 70 -3.98 -5.08 4.51
N ARG A 71 -4.78 -4.02 4.56
CA ARG A 71 -6.01 -3.99 5.35
C ARG A 71 -7.06 -4.98 4.87
N ALA A 72 -7.21 -5.16 3.56
CA ALA A 72 -8.12 -6.15 2.99
C ALA A 72 -7.73 -7.57 3.40
N THR A 73 -6.44 -7.92 3.36
CA THR A 73 -5.95 -9.22 3.86
C THR A 73 -6.19 -9.39 5.35
N ALA A 74 -5.90 -8.37 6.17
CA ALA A 74 -6.19 -8.47 7.60
C ALA A 74 -7.69 -8.69 7.87
N THR A 75 -8.56 -8.04 7.09
CA THR A 75 -10.01 -8.20 7.19
C THR A 75 -10.45 -9.60 6.80
N ALA A 76 -9.96 -10.12 5.67
CA ALA A 76 -10.22 -11.47 5.19
C ALA A 76 -9.78 -12.53 6.22
N ALA A 77 -8.57 -12.39 6.78
CA ALA A 77 -8.02 -13.32 7.77
C ALA A 77 -8.82 -13.34 9.08
N VAL A 78 -9.25 -12.18 9.59
CA VAL A 78 -10.09 -12.09 10.80
C VAL A 78 -11.46 -12.72 10.55
N ALA A 79 -12.06 -12.48 9.38
CA ALA A 79 -13.31 -13.11 9.00
C ALA A 79 -13.17 -14.64 8.87
N ASP A 80 -12.13 -15.15 8.18
CA ASP A 80 -11.89 -16.59 8.04
C ASP A 80 -11.63 -17.27 9.39
N THR A 81 -10.89 -16.61 10.30
CA THR A 81 -10.68 -17.12 11.66
C THR A 81 -12.01 -17.32 12.40
N GLY A 82 -12.90 -16.32 12.34
CA GLY A 82 -14.24 -16.42 12.92
C GLY A 82 -15.06 -17.55 12.28
N LEU A 83 -15.06 -17.64 10.96
CA LEU A 83 -15.77 -18.68 10.21
C LEU A 83 -15.23 -20.09 10.47
N SER A 84 -13.91 -20.24 10.63
CA SER A 84 -13.28 -21.50 11.00
C SER A 84 -13.75 -21.97 12.37
N GLN A 85 -13.82 -21.07 13.35
CA GLN A 85 -14.34 -21.42 14.68
C GLN A 85 -15.82 -21.80 14.65
N VAL A 86 -16.63 -21.09 13.85
CA VAL A 86 -18.04 -21.48 13.61
C VAL A 86 -18.11 -22.88 13.00
N GLY A 87 -17.27 -23.19 12.01
CA GLY A 87 -17.20 -24.52 11.41
C GLY A 87 -16.91 -25.63 12.43
N SER A 88 -15.97 -25.41 13.34
CA SER A 88 -15.68 -26.34 14.44
C SER A 88 -16.88 -26.55 15.37
N LEU A 89 -17.58 -25.47 15.74
CA LEU A 89 -18.79 -25.55 16.59
C LEU A 89 -19.94 -26.29 15.89
N LEU A 90 -20.10 -26.10 14.57
CA LEU A 90 -21.08 -26.88 13.80
C LEU A 90 -20.74 -28.38 13.79
N ASN A 91 -19.45 -28.75 13.79
CA ASN A 91 -19.04 -30.15 13.91
C ASN A 91 -19.30 -30.71 15.32
N THR A 92 -19.17 -29.90 16.38
CA THR A 92 -19.57 -30.28 17.74
C THR A 92 -21.08 -30.56 17.81
N ILE A 93 -21.91 -29.67 17.26
CA ILE A 93 -23.38 -29.85 17.25
C ILE A 93 -23.76 -31.17 16.55
N GLU A 94 -23.09 -31.50 15.46
CA GLU A 94 -23.33 -32.76 14.73
C GLU A 94 -22.99 -33.99 15.53
N GLN A 95 -21.87 -33.98 16.23
CA GLN A 95 -21.49 -35.12 17.07
C GLN A 95 -22.56 -35.37 18.12
N ALA A 96 -23.11 -34.32 18.74
CA ALA A 96 -24.24 -34.42 19.66
C ALA A 96 -25.52 -34.94 18.98
N VAL A 97 -25.84 -34.46 17.77
CA VAL A 97 -27.02 -34.91 17.00
C VAL A 97 -26.89 -36.39 16.62
N VAL A 98 -25.74 -36.82 16.12
CA VAL A 98 -25.49 -38.21 15.71
C VAL A 98 -25.46 -39.15 16.93
N ALA A 99 -24.83 -38.73 18.04
CA ALA A 99 -24.78 -39.51 19.26
C ALA A 99 -26.18 -39.78 19.84
N THR A 100 -27.06 -38.77 19.79
CA THR A 100 -28.44 -38.90 20.27
C THR A 100 -29.35 -39.64 19.29
N ALA A 101 -29.07 -39.59 17.99
CA ALA A 101 -29.82 -40.32 16.97
C ALA A 101 -29.61 -41.85 16.99
N ALA A 102 -28.46 -42.33 17.49
CA ALA A 102 -28.14 -43.76 17.55
C ALA A 102 -29.06 -44.57 18.49
N GLY A 103 -29.77 -43.89 19.39
CA GLY A 103 -30.66 -44.51 20.38
C GLY A 103 -29.91 -45.17 21.54
N GLY A 104 -30.62 -45.49 22.63
CA GLY A 104 -30.06 -46.19 23.80
C GLY A 104 -29.43 -45.30 24.88
N LEU A 105 -29.42 -43.97 24.69
CA LEU A 105 -29.05 -43.02 25.74
C LEU A 105 -30.21 -42.78 26.72
N SER A 106 -29.88 -42.52 27.97
CA SER A 106 -30.82 -42.06 28.99
C SER A 106 -31.23 -40.60 28.77
N ASP A 107 -32.37 -40.20 29.35
CA ASP A 107 -32.84 -38.81 29.32
C ASP A 107 -31.81 -37.82 29.87
N ALA A 108 -31.01 -38.24 30.86
CA ALA A 108 -29.95 -37.43 31.44
C ALA A 108 -28.78 -37.23 30.47
N GLU A 109 -28.41 -38.26 29.71
CA GLU A 109 -27.37 -38.17 28.68
C GLU A 109 -27.81 -37.29 27.50
N VAL A 110 -29.06 -37.44 27.04
CA VAL A 110 -29.61 -36.56 25.99
C VAL A 110 -29.66 -35.10 26.46
N ALA A 111 -30.02 -34.85 27.72
CA ALA A 111 -30.00 -33.50 28.29
C ALA A 111 -28.59 -32.89 28.37
N ALA A 112 -27.56 -33.71 28.64
CA ALA A 112 -26.17 -33.26 28.62
C ALA A 112 -25.72 -32.85 27.21
N TYR A 113 -26.01 -33.67 26.19
CA TYR A 113 -25.76 -33.30 24.79
C TYR A 113 -26.54 -32.06 24.35
N GLN A 114 -27.78 -31.89 24.82
CA GLN A 114 -28.55 -30.67 24.53
C GLN A 114 -27.89 -29.42 25.12
N THR A 115 -27.31 -29.53 26.32
CA THR A 115 -26.58 -28.41 26.94
C THR A 115 -25.34 -28.03 26.12
N GLU A 116 -24.65 -29.01 25.54
CA GLU A 116 -23.53 -28.78 24.63
C GLU A 116 -23.99 -28.08 23.34
N VAL A 117 -25.11 -28.50 22.75
CA VAL A 117 -25.71 -27.83 21.59
C VAL A 117 -26.08 -26.39 21.91
N ASP A 118 -26.72 -26.13 23.05
CA ASP A 118 -27.11 -24.78 23.48
C ASP A 118 -25.87 -23.87 23.61
N ALA A 119 -24.81 -24.36 24.27
CA ALA A 119 -23.56 -23.64 24.42
C ALA A 119 -22.85 -23.39 23.08
N ALA A 120 -22.87 -24.35 22.17
CA ALA A 120 -22.28 -24.21 20.84
C ALA A 120 -23.04 -23.17 19.99
N VAL A 121 -24.37 -23.17 20.04
CA VAL A 121 -25.21 -22.18 19.35
C VAL A 121 -24.99 -20.77 19.92
N GLU A 122 -24.89 -20.64 21.24
CA GLU A 122 -24.56 -19.36 21.88
C GLU A 122 -23.16 -18.87 21.47
N ALA A 123 -22.18 -19.77 21.44
CA ALA A 123 -20.83 -19.45 20.99
C ALA A 123 -20.79 -18.98 19.53
N ILE A 124 -21.58 -19.59 18.63
CA ILE A 124 -21.73 -19.15 17.24
C ILE A 124 -22.26 -17.71 17.17
N ASN A 125 -23.31 -17.39 17.93
CA ASN A 125 -23.85 -16.03 18.00
C ASN A 125 -22.80 -15.03 18.49
N ARG A 126 -22.06 -15.39 19.54
CA ARG A 126 -20.99 -14.55 20.11
C ARG A 126 -19.86 -14.31 19.12
N ILE A 127 -19.46 -15.32 18.34
CA ILE A 127 -18.45 -15.15 17.28
C ILE A 127 -19.00 -14.20 16.20
N GLY A 128 -20.21 -14.44 15.71
CA GLY A 128 -20.86 -13.57 14.73
C GLY A 128 -20.92 -12.10 15.14
N SER A 129 -21.24 -11.82 16.41
CA SER A 129 -21.36 -10.45 16.93
C SER A 129 -20.03 -9.78 17.29
N ASN A 130 -19.00 -10.56 17.63
CA ASN A 130 -17.73 -10.04 18.17
C ASN A 130 -16.56 -10.11 17.18
N THR A 131 -16.69 -10.80 16.04
CA THR A 131 -15.68 -10.76 14.99
C THR A 131 -15.66 -9.38 14.34
N GLN A 132 -14.63 -8.60 14.68
CA GLN A 132 -14.47 -7.22 14.21
C GLN A 132 -13.01 -6.87 13.94
N LEU A 133 -12.79 -5.92 13.03
CA LEU A 133 -11.49 -5.30 12.78
C LEU A 133 -11.62 -3.79 12.85
N GLY A 134 -10.79 -3.14 13.68
CA GLY A 134 -10.79 -1.67 13.79
C GLY A 134 -12.16 -1.08 14.21
N GLY A 135 -12.93 -1.81 15.02
CA GLY A 135 -14.27 -1.42 15.46
C GLY A 135 -15.40 -1.74 14.47
N GLN A 136 -15.10 -2.26 13.28
CA GLN A 136 -16.08 -2.68 12.29
C GLN A 136 -16.41 -4.16 12.43
N ARG A 137 -17.68 -4.49 12.68
CA ARG A 137 -18.17 -5.87 12.76
C ARG A 137 -18.24 -6.49 11.37
N LEU A 138 -17.76 -7.72 11.25
CA LEU A 138 -17.57 -8.38 9.95
C LEU A 138 -18.65 -9.43 9.65
N LEU A 139 -19.14 -10.12 10.69
CA LEU A 139 -20.00 -11.30 10.55
C LEU A 139 -21.42 -11.11 11.10
N ASP A 140 -21.75 -9.93 11.62
CA ASP A 140 -23.07 -9.63 12.20
C ASP A 140 -24.14 -9.23 11.16
N GLY A 141 -23.73 -9.07 9.89
CA GLY A 141 -24.57 -8.61 8.79
C GLY A 141 -24.59 -7.10 8.58
N SER A 142 -23.88 -6.31 9.39
CA SER A 142 -23.69 -4.87 9.13
C SER A 142 -22.73 -4.61 7.97
N SER A 143 -21.72 -5.47 7.80
CA SER A 143 -20.69 -5.37 6.74
C SER A 143 -20.85 -6.43 5.67
N ARG A 144 -22.03 -6.48 5.00
CA ARG A 144 -22.31 -7.51 3.96
C ARG A 144 -21.39 -7.40 2.75
N SER A 145 -20.95 -6.18 2.42
CA SER A 145 -20.05 -5.90 1.32
C SER A 145 -19.01 -4.88 1.76
N LEU A 146 -17.73 -5.27 1.71
CA LEU A 146 -16.59 -4.44 2.05
C LEU A 146 -15.84 -4.08 0.77
N THR A 147 -15.84 -2.81 0.41
CA THR A 147 -15.23 -2.32 -0.82
C THR A 147 -13.81 -1.81 -0.55
N PHE A 148 -12.87 -2.26 -1.36
CA PHE A 148 -11.46 -1.88 -1.28
C PHE A 148 -10.98 -1.30 -2.62
N ALA A 149 -10.13 -0.28 -2.54
CA ALA A 149 -9.45 0.30 -3.70
C ALA A 149 -7.98 -0.14 -3.71
N PHE A 150 -7.59 -0.86 -4.75
CA PHE A 150 -6.22 -1.33 -4.98
C PHE A 150 -5.55 -0.61 -6.15
N SER A 151 -6.03 0.58 -6.48
CA SER A 151 -5.56 1.40 -7.59
C SER A 151 -5.64 2.89 -7.22
N PRO A 152 -4.80 3.75 -7.79
CA PRO A 152 -4.98 5.21 -7.76
C PRO A 152 -6.34 5.67 -8.30
N ASP A 153 -6.93 4.90 -9.22
CA ASP A 153 -8.25 5.18 -9.77
C ASP A 153 -9.37 4.63 -8.88
N LEU A 154 -10.14 5.54 -8.28
CA LEU A 154 -11.26 5.23 -7.39
C LEU A 154 -12.45 4.59 -8.11
N ALA A 155 -12.50 4.59 -9.44
CA ALA A 155 -13.50 3.84 -10.20
C ALA A 155 -13.26 2.31 -10.15
N ASN A 156 -12.02 1.89 -9.86
CA ASN A 156 -11.62 0.50 -9.84
C ASN A 156 -11.55 -0.03 -8.40
N THR A 157 -12.71 -0.43 -7.88
CA THR A 157 -12.83 -1.04 -6.55
C THR A 157 -13.25 -2.50 -6.62
N VAL A 158 -12.85 -3.28 -5.62
CA VAL A 158 -13.25 -4.68 -5.49
C VAL A 158 -13.95 -4.87 -4.16
N SER A 159 -15.05 -5.63 -4.18
CA SER A 159 -15.86 -5.87 -2.99
C SER A 159 -15.70 -7.31 -2.48
N LEU A 160 -15.46 -7.45 -1.18
CA LEU A 160 -15.51 -8.70 -0.45
C LEU A 160 -16.89 -8.84 0.19
N SER A 161 -17.62 -9.89 -0.18
CA SER A 161 -18.91 -10.21 0.44
C SER A 161 -18.71 -11.13 1.64
N LEU A 162 -19.30 -10.77 2.79
CA LEU A 162 -19.25 -11.59 4.01
C LEU A 162 -20.67 -12.03 4.42
N PRO A 163 -20.85 -13.29 4.87
CA PRO A 163 -22.14 -13.77 5.32
C PRO A 163 -22.51 -13.18 6.69
N THR A 164 -23.80 -13.21 6.99
CA THR A 164 -24.27 -13.03 8.37
C THR A 164 -24.19 -14.34 9.12
N ILE A 165 -23.43 -14.36 10.21
CA ILE A 165 -23.31 -15.48 11.13
C ILE A 165 -24.16 -15.19 12.36
N SER A 166 -25.32 -15.85 12.42
CA SER A 166 -26.10 -15.94 13.64
C SER A 166 -26.97 -17.19 13.58
N ALA A 167 -27.34 -17.71 14.75
CA ALA A 167 -28.17 -18.90 14.85
C ALA A 167 -29.55 -18.71 14.19
N ALA A 168 -30.04 -17.47 14.12
CA ALA A 168 -31.30 -17.12 13.48
C ALA A 168 -31.21 -17.03 11.94
N GLN A 169 -30.00 -16.92 11.38
CA GLN A 169 -29.78 -16.77 9.93
C GLN A 169 -29.16 -18.01 9.28
N LEU A 170 -28.46 -18.83 10.06
CA LEU A 170 -27.87 -20.07 9.59
C LEU A 170 -28.91 -21.20 9.59
N GLY A 171 -29.22 -21.73 8.42
CA GLY A 171 -30.22 -22.77 8.20
C GLY A 171 -30.82 -22.72 6.80
N ASN A 172 -31.99 -23.34 6.64
CA ASN A 172 -32.72 -23.45 5.39
C ASN A 172 -34.24 -23.35 5.63
N SER A 173 -35.04 -23.77 4.64
CA SER A 173 -36.51 -23.82 4.75
C SER A 173 -37.03 -24.73 5.86
N ASP A 174 -36.24 -25.71 6.29
CA ASP A 174 -36.61 -26.68 7.33
C ASP A 174 -36.39 -26.12 8.74
N GLY A 175 -35.59 -25.07 8.87
CA GLY A 175 -35.30 -24.45 10.15
C GLY A 175 -33.96 -23.70 10.21
N THR A 176 -33.63 -23.22 11.41
CA THR A 176 -32.37 -22.52 11.68
C THR A 176 -31.69 -23.09 12.92
N LEU A 177 -30.40 -22.79 13.11
CA LEU A 177 -29.65 -23.23 14.29
C LEU A 177 -30.29 -22.78 15.62
N SER A 178 -31.04 -21.68 15.63
CA SER A 178 -31.78 -21.24 16.82
C SER A 178 -32.82 -22.26 17.29
N GLN A 179 -33.36 -23.05 16.36
CA GLN A 179 -34.36 -24.08 16.67
C GLN A 179 -33.76 -25.37 17.23
N LEU A 180 -32.43 -25.54 17.14
CA LEU A 180 -31.71 -26.68 17.72
C LEU A 180 -31.50 -26.52 19.24
N THR A 181 -31.73 -25.31 19.77
CA THR A 181 -31.64 -25.07 21.21
C THR A 181 -32.71 -25.83 21.99
N SER A 182 -32.53 -26.03 23.29
CA SER A 182 -33.49 -26.69 24.18
C SER A 182 -34.91 -26.09 24.10
N SER A 183 -35.00 -24.78 23.87
CA SER A 183 -36.26 -24.06 23.68
C SER A 183 -36.92 -24.31 22.31
N GLY A 184 -36.13 -24.70 21.30
CA GLY A 184 -36.54 -24.80 19.92
C GLY A 184 -37.24 -26.12 19.54
N LEU A 185 -37.87 -26.11 18.37
CA LEU A 185 -38.65 -27.25 17.83
C LEU A 185 -37.76 -28.41 17.35
N LEU A 186 -36.48 -28.14 17.07
CA LEU A 186 -35.50 -29.10 16.58
C LEU A 186 -34.50 -29.53 17.67
N SER A 187 -34.82 -29.30 18.96
CA SER A 187 -34.06 -29.84 20.10
C SER A 187 -33.84 -31.34 20.00
N LEU A 188 -32.75 -31.89 20.54
CA LEU A 188 -32.39 -33.31 20.46
C LEU A 188 -33.48 -34.27 20.98
N ARG A 189 -34.34 -33.80 21.90
CA ARG A 189 -35.42 -34.59 22.50
C ARG A 189 -36.71 -34.62 21.69
N ARG A 190 -37.01 -33.56 20.93
CA ARG A 190 -38.30 -33.36 20.22
C ARG A 190 -38.16 -33.33 18.70
N GLY A 191 -36.98 -32.96 18.22
CA GLY A 191 -36.70 -32.67 16.83
C GLY A 191 -36.60 -33.91 15.96
N ASN A 192 -36.95 -33.75 14.69
CA ASN A 192 -36.67 -34.76 13.69
C ASN A 192 -35.17 -34.70 13.34
N ALA A 193 -34.43 -35.76 13.63
CA ALA A 193 -32.98 -35.83 13.37
C ALA A 193 -32.62 -35.56 11.90
N GLY A 194 -33.47 -35.96 10.94
CA GLY A 194 -33.27 -35.66 9.52
C GLY A 194 -33.41 -34.18 9.18
N LEU A 195 -34.38 -33.48 9.78
CA LEU A 195 -34.52 -32.02 9.61
C LEU A 195 -33.36 -31.28 10.29
N THR A 196 -32.98 -31.69 11.50
CA THR A 196 -31.81 -31.13 12.20
C THR A 196 -30.54 -31.28 11.36
N GLN A 197 -30.33 -32.45 10.76
CA GLN A 197 -29.20 -32.70 9.86
C GLN A 197 -29.25 -31.82 8.59
N SER A 198 -30.44 -31.62 8.01
CA SER A 198 -30.66 -30.74 6.86
C SER A 198 -30.23 -29.30 7.17
N VAL A 199 -30.70 -28.75 8.30
CA VAL A 199 -30.36 -27.41 8.79
C VAL A 199 -28.86 -27.28 9.02
N LEU A 200 -28.24 -28.27 9.66
CA LEU A 200 -26.81 -28.25 9.98
C LEU A 200 -25.92 -28.33 8.73
N ASN A 201 -26.29 -29.17 7.76
CA ASN A 201 -25.63 -29.26 6.46
C ASN A 201 -25.73 -27.93 5.69
N SER A 202 -26.88 -27.27 5.72
CA SER A 202 -27.05 -25.97 5.09
C SER A 202 -26.18 -24.90 5.76
N ALA A 203 -26.18 -24.83 7.10
CA ALA A 203 -25.32 -23.92 7.84
C ALA A 203 -23.84 -24.12 7.53
N ARG A 204 -23.37 -25.38 7.47
CA ARG A 204 -21.99 -25.69 7.04
C ARG A 204 -21.72 -25.26 5.62
N SER A 205 -22.65 -25.50 4.70
CA SER A 205 -22.50 -25.09 3.30
C SER A 205 -22.32 -23.57 3.20
N THR A 206 -23.11 -22.78 3.93
CA THR A 206 -22.96 -21.31 3.99
C THR A 206 -21.58 -20.90 4.51
N VAL A 207 -21.11 -21.51 5.61
CA VAL A 207 -19.80 -21.20 6.19
C VAL A 207 -18.66 -21.59 5.24
N ASN A 208 -18.70 -22.80 4.69
CA ASN A 208 -17.69 -23.29 3.76
C ASN A 208 -17.65 -22.47 2.47
N LYS A 209 -18.82 -22.09 1.94
CA LYS A 209 -18.90 -21.21 0.78
C LYS A 209 -18.26 -19.85 1.09
N ALA A 210 -18.58 -19.25 2.23
CA ALA A 210 -18.00 -17.97 2.62
C ALA A 210 -16.47 -18.04 2.75
N ARG A 211 -15.94 -19.11 3.36
CA ARG A 211 -14.48 -19.34 3.44
C ARG A 211 -13.85 -19.55 2.07
N GLY A 212 -14.53 -20.28 1.19
CA GLY A 212 -14.13 -20.45 -0.22
C GLY A 212 -14.11 -19.11 -0.97
N ASP A 213 -15.13 -18.29 -0.79
CA ASP A 213 -15.24 -16.96 -1.39
C ASP A 213 -14.11 -16.04 -0.90
N ILE A 214 -13.80 -16.04 0.42
CA ILE A 214 -12.66 -15.32 1.00
C ILE A 214 -11.33 -15.80 0.39
N GLY A 215 -11.09 -17.12 0.37
CA GLY A 215 -9.85 -17.66 -0.19
C GLY A 215 -9.71 -17.40 -1.69
N SER A 216 -10.83 -17.32 -2.43
CA SER A 216 -10.82 -16.91 -3.83
C SER A 216 -10.49 -15.43 -4.00
N PHE A 217 -11.01 -14.57 -3.12
CA PHE A 217 -10.70 -13.14 -3.10
C PHE A 217 -9.22 -12.89 -2.78
N GLU A 218 -8.66 -13.57 -1.79
CA GLU A 218 -7.23 -13.46 -1.46
C GLU A 218 -6.36 -13.83 -2.66
N ARG A 219 -6.57 -15.02 -3.24
CA ARG A 219 -5.72 -15.53 -4.32
C ARG A 219 -5.92 -14.81 -5.65
N ALA A 220 -7.16 -14.58 -6.05
CA ALA A 220 -7.45 -14.04 -7.38
C ALA A 220 -7.35 -12.51 -7.41
N THR A 221 -7.72 -11.85 -6.31
CA THR A 221 -7.75 -10.39 -6.26
C THR A 221 -6.53 -9.84 -5.55
N LEU A 222 -6.32 -10.18 -4.27
CA LEU A 222 -5.27 -9.52 -3.47
C LEU A 222 -3.87 -9.84 -3.96
N ASP A 223 -3.57 -11.10 -4.26
CA ASP A 223 -2.25 -11.48 -4.76
C ASP A 223 -1.97 -10.86 -6.14
N ALA A 224 -2.96 -10.89 -7.04
CA ALA A 224 -2.85 -10.27 -8.35
C ALA A 224 -2.62 -8.75 -8.24
N SER A 225 -3.44 -8.05 -7.44
CA SER A 225 -3.29 -6.61 -7.23
C SER A 225 -1.94 -6.25 -6.60
N ARG A 226 -1.47 -6.99 -5.59
CA ARG A 226 -0.15 -6.74 -4.98
C ARG A 226 1.00 -6.93 -5.96
N ASN A 227 0.96 -7.99 -6.75
CA ASN A 227 1.99 -8.24 -7.76
C ASN A 227 2.02 -7.13 -8.81
N THR A 228 0.85 -6.66 -9.26
CA THR A 228 0.74 -5.53 -10.18
C THR A 228 1.24 -4.23 -9.56
N LEU A 229 0.82 -3.90 -8.33
CA LEU A 229 1.27 -2.70 -7.61
C LEU A 229 2.79 -2.73 -7.37
N GLY A 230 3.34 -3.90 -7.01
CA GLY A 230 4.78 -4.08 -6.82
C GLY A 230 5.57 -3.85 -8.12
N SER A 231 5.08 -4.40 -9.24
CA SER A 231 5.67 -4.20 -10.57
C SER A 231 5.62 -2.73 -10.99
N LEU A 232 4.45 -2.08 -10.85
CA LEU A 232 4.28 -0.66 -11.17
C LEU A 232 5.19 0.22 -10.31
N ARG A 233 5.26 -0.03 -9.01
CA ARG A 233 6.17 0.68 -8.10
C ARG A 233 7.62 0.58 -8.59
N GLN A 234 8.09 -0.63 -8.94
CA GLN A 234 9.45 -0.82 -9.44
C GLN A 234 9.69 -0.08 -10.76
N GLN A 235 8.75 -0.17 -11.71
CA GLN A 235 8.88 0.50 -13.01
C GLN A 235 8.89 2.03 -12.87
N LEU A 236 7.98 2.59 -12.06
CA LEU A 236 7.89 4.02 -11.81
C LEU A 236 9.08 4.54 -10.99
N SER A 237 9.57 3.80 -10.00
CA SER A 237 10.82 4.18 -9.30
C SER A 237 12.01 4.20 -10.26
N GLY A 238 12.09 3.24 -11.19
CA GLY A 238 13.11 3.24 -12.25
C GLY A 238 12.98 4.44 -13.19
N ALA A 239 11.77 4.75 -13.65
CA ALA A 239 11.49 5.90 -14.50
C ALA A 239 11.79 7.24 -13.79
N LEU A 240 11.42 7.35 -12.51
CA LEU A 240 11.72 8.51 -11.69
C LEU A 240 13.24 8.70 -11.55
N SER A 241 13.98 7.63 -11.26
CA SER A 241 15.44 7.68 -11.14
C SER A 241 16.09 8.21 -12.42
N MET A 242 15.68 7.70 -13.59
CA MET A 242 16.21 8.19 -14.89
C MET A 242 15.91 9.68 -15.16
N LEU A 243 14.76 10.16 -14.66
CA LEU A 243 14.31 11.52 -14.91
C LEU A 243 14.86 12.53 -13.89
N TYR A 244 15.09 12.08 -12.66
CA TYR A 244 15.28 12.97 -11.52
C TYR A 244 16.64 12.82 -10.86
N ASP A 245 17.24 11.63 -10.84
CA ASP A 245 18.51 11.40 -10.12
C ASP A 245 19.71 11.96 -10.91
N ALA A 246 20.71 12.45 -10.18
CA ALA A 246 21.96 12.93 -10.77
C ALA A 246 22.98 11.80 -10.93
N ASP A 247 23.67 11.76 -12.07
CA ASP A 247 24.84 10.90 -12.25
C ASP A 247 26.04 11.50 -11.50
N LEU A 248 26.40 10.87 -10.37
CA LEU A 248 27.49 11.32 -9.51
C LEU A 248 28.84 11.38 -10.25
N ALA A 249 29.12 10.43 -11.15
CA ALA A 249 30.39 10.38 -11.86
C ALA A 249 30.49 11.55 -12.86
N LEU A 250 29.41 11.81 -13.59
CA LEU A 250 29.34 12.95 -14.49
C LEU A 250 29.43 14.27 -13.71
N GLU A 251 28.72 14.38 -12.59
CA GLU A 251 28.65 15.65 -11.87
C GLU A 251 29.92 15.97 -11.08
N THR A 252 30.62 14.95 -10.59
CA THR A 252 31.96 15.13 -10.03
C THR A 252 32.98 15.53 -11.10
N ALA A 253 32.91 14.97 -12.31
CA ALA A 253 33.76 15.36 -13.42
C ALA A 253 33.48 16.82 -13.86
N ASN A 254 32.21 17.21 -13.95
CA ASN A 254 31.80 18.58 -14.25
C ASN A 254 32.28 19.56 -13.18
N ARG A 255 32.14 19.22 -11.89
CA ARG A 255 32.65 20.04 -10.79
C ARG A 255 34.14 20.30 -10.92
N VAL A 256 34.94 19.25 -11.12
CA VAL A 256 36.40 19.38 -11.30
C VAL A 256 36.73 20.24 -12.52
N ARG A 257 36.02 20.05 -13.63
CA ARG A 257 36.18 20.88 -14.84
C ARG A 257 35.90 22.36 -14.56
N PHE A 258 34.81 22.69 -13.88
CA PHE A 258 34.46 24.08 -13.58
C PHE A 258 35.40 24.70 -12.54
N GLU A 259 35.87 23.95 -11.55
CA GLU A 259 36.92 24.37 -10.62
C GLU A 259 38.22 24.73 -11.35
N LEU A 260 38.65 23.90 -12.31
CA LEU A 260 39.84 24.16 -13.13
C LEU A 260 39.67 25.41 -14.01
N ILE A 261 38.52 25.57 -14.66
CA ILE A 261 38.22 26.76 -15.47
C ILE A 261 38.22 28.02 -14.59
N GLN A 262 37.63 27.96 -13.40
CA GLN A 262 37.59 29.08 -12.46
C GLN A 262 39.01 29.48 -12.03
N ARG A 263 39.87 28.52 -11.66
CA ARG A 263 41.28 28.78 -11.30
C ARG A 263 42.07 29.36 -12.48
N ALA A 264 41.89 28.81 -13.68
CA ALA A 264 42.54 29.30 -14.88
C ALA A 264 42.09 30.72 -15.26
N ALA A 265 40.80 31.02 -15.15
CA ALA A 265 40.25 32.35 -15.43
C ALA A 265 40.72 33.39 -14.40
N ILE A 266 40.83 33.03 -13.11
CA ILE A 266 41.42 33.92 -12.09
C ILE A 266 42.89 34.19 -12.41
N ALA A 267 43.66 33.17 -12.76
CA ALA A 267 45.06 33.32 -13.12
C ALA A 267 45.25 34.22 -14.36
N THR A 268 44.41 34.09 -15.39
CA THR A 268 44.49 34.95 -16.58
C THR A 268 44.08 36.39 -16.30
N VAL A 269 43.08 36.64 -15.44
CA VAL A 269 42.72 38.00 -14.97
C VAL A 269 43.88 38.62 -14.18
N GLN A 270 44.55 37.85 -13.32
CA GLN A 270 45.72 38.31 -12.58
C GLN A 270 46.87 38.70 -13.51
N ILE A 271 47.19 37.84 -14.50
CA ILE A 271 48.22 38.12 -15.51
C ILE A 271 47.85 39.35 -16.37
N ALA A 272 46.59 39.49 -16.76
CA ALA A 272 46.12 40.65 -17.53
C ALA A 272 46.22 41.95 -16.71
N GLY A 273 45.88 41.90 -15.42
CA GLY A 273 46.03 43.01 -14.49
C GLY A 273 47.50 43.43 -14.30
N GLU A 274 48.41 42.47 -14.15
CA GLU A 274 49.85 42.73 -14.11
C GLU A 274 50.39 43.34 -15.41
N ARG A 275 49.96 42.81 -16.57
CA ARG A 275 50.33 43.36 -17.87
C ARG A 275 49.87 44.80 -18.02
N HIS A 276 48.64 45.13 -17.62
CA HIS A 276 48.15 46.51 -17.64
C HIS A 276 48.94 47.44 -16.70
N ARG A 277 49.31 46.95 -15.52
CA ARG A 277 50.16 47.70 -14.57
C ARG A 277 51.55 47.98 -15.14
N LEU A 278 52.15 46.98 -15.80
CA LEU A 278 53.46 47.12 -16.46
C LEU A 278 53.39 48.05 -17.67
N THR A 279 52.34 48.00 -18.50
CA THR A 279 52.18 48.96 -19.61
C THR A 279 51.92 50.38 -19.14
N GLY A 280 51.25 50.55 -17.99
CA GLY A 280 51.06 51.88 -17.37
C GLY A 280 52.39 52.45 -16.87
N LEU A 281 53.21 51.64 -16.20
CA LEU A 281 54.53 52.05 -15.74
C LEU A 281 55.49 52.39 -16.90
N LEU A 282 55.46 51.62 -17.99
CA LEU A 282 56.29 51.87 -19.18
C LEU A 282 55.86 53.10 -20.00
N LEU A 283 54.62 53.59 -19.84
CA LEU A 283 54.11 54.81 -20.48
C LEU A 283 54.33 56.06 -19.62
N ASP A 284 54.45 55.93 -18.30
CA ASP A 284 54.85 57.02 -17.39
C ASP A 284 56.37 57.31 -17.44
N GLU A 285 57.17 56.39 -18.00
CA GLU A 285 58.63 56.53 -18.20
C GLU A 285 59.06 57.13 -19.56
N ILE A 286 58.12 57.58 -20.41
CA ILE A 286 58.38 58.28 -21.69
C ILE A 286 57.75 59.68 -21.66
#